data_AF-A0A7X3CRD5-F1
#
_entry.id   AF-A0A7X3CRD5-F1
#
_cell.length_a   1.000
_cell.length_b   1.000
_cell.length_c   1.000
_cell.angle_alpha   90.00
_cell.angle_beta   90.00
_cell.angle_gamma   90.00
#
_symmetry.space_group_name_H-M   'P 1'
#
loop_
_entity.id
_entity.type
_entity.pdbx_description
1 polymer ?
#
loop_
_entity_poly.entity_id
_entity_poly.type
_entity_poly.pdbx_seq_one_letter_code
_entity_poly.pdbx_strand_id
1 'polypeptide(L)'
;MTLSFDFLGKLVIYQFYPYTPPISFTSMSPDEYHAWMLQFTNGGERMNHEVTVAVHQPNYLPWTGYFYKMLKSDIFVFLDNVQYSKNSFINRNKIKGQQGAQWLTVPIHGSTHKNIDEIECADCHWAEKHMRTLDTCYAKAPYYELYRPKLFEIYETMNTRNLSQLNKALIGQIAGWLQIPCQIRSTSEFTLSDASNGRLIEIAQRVGGHIYLSGQGAAAYQDAKKFEDAGITLQYYDFSPPTYPQLYEGFESHLSVVDLLFNTGRAAAEILRQSSRQTAE
;
A
#
# COMPACT_ATOMS: atom_id res chain seq x y z
N MET A 1 -10.04 -30.73 7.12
CA MET A 1 -11.29 -31.01 6.38
C MET A 1 -12.38 -31.18 7.42
N THR A 2 -13.25 -30.21 7.56
CA THR A 2 -14.34 -30.25 8.55
C THR A 2 -15.64 -30.43 7.77
N LEU A 3 -16.37 -31.51 8.07
CA LEU A 3 -17.66 -31.79 7.45
C LEU A 3 -18.75 -31.21 8.37
N SER A 4 -19.61 -30.37 7.80
CA SER A 4 -20.77 -29.79 8.50
C SER A 4 -21.97 -29.86 7.57
N PHE A 5 -23.15 -30.06 8.14
CA PHE A 5 -24.43 -30.04 7.43
C PHE A 5 -25.09 -28.68 7.62
N ASP A 6 -25.69 -28.14 6.57
CA ASP A 6 -26.50 -26.93 6.68
C ASP A 6 -27.84 -27.20 7.38
N PHE A 7 -28.61 -26.14 7.65
CA PHE A 7 -29.93 -26.22 8.30
C PHE A 7 -30.96 -27.06 7.51
N LEU A 8 -30.66 -27.41 6.25
CA LEU A 8 -31.48 -28.25 5.38
C LEU A 8 -30.90 -29.68 5.21
N GLY A 9 -29.86 -30.03 5.98
CA GLY A 9 -29.28 -31.37 6.01
C GLY A 9 -28.40 -31.71 4.79
N LYS A 10 -27.98 -30.72 4.00
CA LYS A 10 -27.04 -30.95 2.89
C LYS A 10 -25.60 -30.90 3.40
N LEU A 11 -24.79 -31.85 2.92
CA LEU A 11 -23.37 -31.93 3.24
C LEU A 11 -22.64 -30.75 2.58
N VAL A 12 -22.12 -29.82 3.37
CA VAL A 12 -21.32 -28.70 2.89
C VAL A 12 -19.84 -29.03 3.12
N ILE A 13 -19.11 -29.18 2.01
CA ILE A 13 -17.66 -29.41 2.04
C ILE A 13 -16.97 -28.04 2.12
N TYR A 14 -16.47 -27.67 3.29
CA TYR A 14 -15.58 -26.51 3.43
C TYR A 14 -14.17 -26.88 2.93
N GLN A 15 -13.89 -26.56 1.67
CA GLN A 15 -12.51 -26.40 1.22
C GLN A 15 -11.96 -25.10 1.80
N PHE A 16 -10.81 -25.16 2.48
CA PHE A 16 -10.11 -23.98 2.96
C PHE A 16 -9.76 -23.09 1.75
N TYR A 17 -10.40 -21.93 1.66
CA TYR A 17 -10.08 -20.90 0.67
C TYR A 17 -8.98 -19.98 1.24
N PRO A 18 -7.97 -19.57 0.45
CA PRO A 18 -6.87 -18.71 0.91
C PRO A 18 -7.23 -17.22 1.01
N TYR A 19 -8.51 -16.86 0.92
CA TYR A 19 -8.97 -15.48 1.11
C TYR A 19 -9.18 -15.22 2.61
N THR A 20 -8.20 -14.59 3.24
CA THR A 20 -8.41 -13.89 4.51
C THR A 20 -8.99 -12.51 4.19
N PRO A 21 -10.25 -12.21 4.56
CA PRO A 21 -10.83 -10.90 4.29
C PRO A 21 -10.06 -9.80 5.05
N PRO A 22 -9.89 -8.60 4.47
CA PRO A 22 -9.29 -7.48 5.18
C PRO A 22 -10.32 -6.93 6.18
N ILE A 23 -9.92 -6.83 7.46
CA ILE A 23 -10.66 -6.29 8.63
C ILE A 23 -11.35 -7.37 9.49
N SER A 24 -11.20 -7.22 10.82
CA SER A 24 -11.51 -8.18 11.88
C SER A 24 -12.98 -8.64 11.93
N PHE A 25 -13.21 -9.93 11.69
CA PHE A 25 -14.51 -10.61 11.75
C PHE A 25 -14.92 -11.05 13.17
N THR A 26 -14.66 -10.26 14.22
CA THR A 26 -15.21 -10.57 15.55
C THR A 26 -16.64 -10.04 15.75
N SER A 27 -17.23 -9.36 14.76
CA SER A 27 -18.54 -8.70 14.92
C SER A 27 -19.61 -9.06 13.89
N MET A 28 -19.33 -9.86 12.86
CA MET A 28 -20.35 -10.26 11.88
C MET A 28 -20.98 -11.60 12.26
N SER A 29 -22.31 -11.64 12.21
CA SER A 29 -23.07 -12.86 12.36
C SER A 29 -22.89 -13.80 11.14
N PRO A 30 -23.12 -15.11 11.28
CA PRO A 30 -23.06 -16.06 10.16
C PRO A 30 -23.95 -15.66 8.97
N ASP A 31 -25.09 -15.01 9.23
CA ASP A 31 -26.02 -14.57 8.21
C ASP A 31 -25.50 -13.34 7.44
N GLU A 32 -24.79 -12.43 8.10
CA GLU A 32 -24.15 -11.28 7.45
C GLU A 32 -22.96 -11.70 6.58
N TYR A 33 -22.20 -12.70 7.02
CA TYR A 33 -21.15 -13.31 6.21
C TYR A 33 -21.73 -14.01 4.98
N HIS A 34 -22.84 -14.75 5.16
CA HIS A 34 -23.52 -15.41 4.06
C HIS A 34 -24.11 -14.40 3.06
N ALA A 35 -24.74 -13.33 3.53
CA ALA A 35 -25.25 -12.25 2.68
C ALA A 35 -24.13 -11.51 1.91
N TRP A 36 -22.98 -11.27 2.55
CA TRP A 36 -21.80 -10.71 1.89
C TRP A 36 -21.26 -11.65 0.80
N MET A 37 -21.15 -12.95 1.08
CA MET A 37 -20.74 -13.96 0.10
C MET A 37 -21.70 -14.03 -1.10
N LEU A 38 -23.01 -13.90 -0.86
CA LEU A 38 -24.03 -13.94 -1.91
C LEU A 38 -23.98 -12.71 -2.85
N GLN A 39 -23.40 -11.59 -2.42
CA GLN A 39 -23.17 -10.43 -3.31
C GLN A 39 -22.13 -10.73 -4.41
N PHE A 40 -21.31 -11.77 -4.26
CA PHE A 40 -20.34 -12.21 -5.27
C PHE A 40 -20.84 -13.37 -6.14
N THR A 41 -22.10 -13.78 -5.97
CA THR A 41 -22.71 -14.86 -6.76
C THR A 41 -24.04 -14.39 -7.34
N ASN A 42 -24.05 -14.09 -8.63
CA ASN A 42 -25.32 -13.91 -9.34
C ASN A 42 -25.81 -15.29 -9.81
N GLY A 43 -26.85 -15.83 -9.17
CA GLY A 43 -27.51 -17.05 -9.64
C GLY A 43 -26.67 -18.33 -9.65
N GLY A 44 -25.58 -18.42 -8.88
CA GLY A 44 -24.74 -19.63 -8.78
C GLY A 44 -23.66 -19.75 -9.86
N GLU A 45 -23.53 -18.78 -10.77
CA GLU A 45 -22.34 -18.65 -11.62
C GLU A 45 -21.29 -17.78 -10.93
N ARG A 46 -20.04 -18.28 -10.89
CA ARG A 46 -18.88 -17.52 -10.40
C ARG A 46 -18.73 -16.27 -11.26
N MET A 47 -18.87 -15.09 -10.67
CA MET A 47 -18.26 -13.90 -11.25
C MET A 47 -16.75 -14.17 -11.28
N ASN A 48 -16.18 -14.36 -12.47
CA ASN A 48 -14.73 -14.34 -12.68
C ASN A 48 -14.23 -12.93 -12.34
N HIS A 49 -14.03 -12.64 -11.06
CA HIS A 49 -13.34 -11.41 -10.67
C HIS A 49 -11.87 -11.61 -10.98
N GLU A 50 -11.39 -10.96 -12.04
CA GLU A 50 -9.97 -10.92 -12.35
C GLU A 50 -9.23 -10.22 -11.21
N VAL A 51 -8.28 -10.92 -10.59
CA VAL A 51 -7.53 -10.38 -9.45
C VAL A 51 -6.43 -9.44 -9.96
N THR A 52 -6.51 -8.18 -9.55
CA THR A 52 -5.54 -7.14 -9.88
C THR A 52 -4.43 -7.06 -8.84
N VAL A 53 -3.19 -7.23 -9.29
CA VAL A 53 -1.99 -7.24 -8.44
C VAL A 53 -1.13 -6.03 -8.73
N ALA A 54 -0.76 -5.31 -7.67
CA ALA A 54 0.23 -4.25 -7.69
C ALA A 54 1.45 -4.66 -6.87
N VAL A 55 2.65 -4.37 -7.37
CA VAL A 55 3.91 -4.63 -6.65
C VAL A 55 4.68 -3.32 -6.52
N HIS A 56 5.21 -3.02 -5.33
CA HIS A 56 6.07 -1.86 -5.12
C HIS A 56 7.00 -2.05 -3.92
N GLN A 57 8.20 -1.48 -3.99
CA GLN A 57 9.09 -1.36 -2.83
C GLN A 57 8.41 -0.62 -1.67
N PRO A 58 8.63 -1.01 -0.40
CA PRO A 58 8.07 -0.31 0.75
C PRO A 58 8.80 1.03 0.95
N ASN A 59 8.10 2.14 0.65
CA ASN A 59 8.66 3.50 0.74
C ASN A 59 8.39 4.16 2.10
N TYR A 60 9.27 5.07 2.51
CA TYR A 60 9.09 5.83 3.74
C TYR A 60 8.03 6.92 3.54
N LEU A 61 6.93 6.86 4.30
CA LEU A 61 5.79 7.80 4.24
C LEU A 61 5.42 8.20 2.79
N PRO A 62 4.95 7.26 1.94
CA PRO A 62 4.85 7.47 0.49
C PRO A 62 3.95 8.64 0.06
N TRP A 63 4.07 9.05 -1.21
CA TRP A 63 3.16 10.03 -1.81
C TRP A 63 1.80 9.42 -2.17
N THR A 64 0.81 10.26 -2.49
CA THR A 64 -0.58 9.84 -2.81
C THR A 64 -0.66 8.79 -3.92
N GLY A 65 0.17 8.87 -4.96
CA GLY A 65 0.19 7.91 -6.06
C GLY A 65 0.53 6.48 -5.65
N TYR A 66 1.29 6.29 -4.56
CA TYR A 66 1.54 4.97 -3.98
C TYR A 66 0.25 4.33 -3.49
N PHE A 67 -0.53 5.10 -2.74
CA PHE A 67 -1.81 4.68 -2.17
C PHE A 67 -2.91 4.60 -3.22
N TYR A 68 -2.84 5.42 -4.27
CA TYR A 68 -3.70 5.26 -5.44
C TYR A 68 -3.45 3.93 -6.16
N LYS A 69 -2.17 3.53 -6.32
CA LYS A 69 -1.83 2.21 -6.84
C LYS A 69 -2.39 1.09 -5.97
N MET A 70 -2.27 1.21 -4.64
CA MET A 70 -2.87 0.25 -3.69
C MET A 70 -4.41 0.19 -3.82
N LEU A 71 -5.06 1.36 -3.92
CA LEU A 71 -6.51 1.50 -4.07
C LEU A 71 -7.04 0.84 -5.35
N LYS A 72 -6.24 0.79 -6.41
CA LYS A 72 -6.59 0.19 -7.70
C LYS A 72 -6.21 -1.30 -7.80
N SER A 73 -5.74 -1.91 -6.72
CA SER A 73 -5.36 -3.33 -6.70
C SER A 73 -6.15 -4.09 -5.64
N ASP A 74 -6.47 -5.35 -5.94
CA ASP A 74 -7.01 -6.29 -4.95
C ASP A 74 -5.91 -6.79 -4.02
N ILE A 75 -4.72 -7.02 -4.57
CA ILE A 75 -3.54 -7.47 -3.84
C ILE A 75 -2.38 -6.52 -4.08
N PHE A 76 -1.83 -5.95 -3.02
CA PHE A 76 -0.62 -5.16 -3.04
C PHE A 76 0.54 -5.91 -2.39
N VAL A 77 1.61 -6.16 -3.14
CA VAL A 77 2.79 -6.88 -2.66
C VAL A 77 3.95 -5.91 -2.44
N PHE A 78 4.46 -5.87 -1.21
CA PHE A 78 5.71 -5.19 -0.90
C PHE A 78 6.89 -5.95 -1.50
N LEU A 79 7.63 -5.29 -2.39
CA LEU A 79 8.86 -5.79 -3.00
C LEU A 79 10.05 -5.43 -2.13
N ASP A 80 10.27 -6.19 -1.07
CA ASP A 80 11.24 -5.93 -0.01
C ASP A 80 12.54 -6.75 -0.14
N ASN A 81 12.51 -7.86 -0.87
CA ASN A 81 13.67 -8.74 -1.12
C ASN A 81 14.50 -8.33 -2.35
N VAL A 82 14.52 -7.02 -2.64
CA VAL A 82 15.31 -6.45 -3.75
C VAL A 82 16.37 -5.51 -3.19
N GLN A 83 17.44 -5.34 -3.95
CA GLN A 83 18.54 -4.47 -3.58
C GLN A 83 18.05 -3.04 -3.26
N TYR A 84 18.53 -2.51 -2.14
CA TYR A 84 18.28 -1.13 -1.74
C TYR A 84 18.94 -0.15 -2.72
N SER A 85 18.16 0.83 -3.19
CA SER A 85 18.66 1.91 -4.05
C SER A 85 18.82 3.20 -3.26
N LYS A 86 20.03 3.77 -3.29
CA LYS A 86 20.34 5.09 -2.72
C LYS A 86 19.49 6.17 -3.37
N ASN A 87 19.24 7.24 -2.61
CA ASN A 87 18.50 8.43 -3.07
C ASN A 87 17.07 8.18 -3.54
N SER A 88 16.52 6.99 -3.28
CA SER A 88 15.12 6.63 -3.54
C SER A 88 14.18 7.16 -2.45
N PHE A 89 12.89 6.89 -2.61
CA PHE A 89 11.87 7.15 -1.60
C PHE A 89 11.81 6.07 -0.50
N ILE A 90 12.72 5.09 -0.51
CA ILE A 90 12.72 3.98 0.44
C ILE A 90 13.02 4.48 1.86
N ASN A 91 13.92 5.47 2.04
CA ASN A 91 14.28 5.98 3.36
C ASN A 91 13.99 7.48 3.55
N ARG A 92 13.30 8.13 2.60
CA ARG A 92 12.99 9.56 2.70
C ARG A 92 11.77 9.95 1.88
N ASN A 93 11.09 11.00 2.32
CA ASN A 93 10.09 11.69 1.51
C ASN A 93 10.00 13.17 1.91
N LYS A 94 9.29 13.97 1.12
CA LYS A 94 9.07 15.38 1.37
C LYS A 94 7.78 15.61 2.16
N ILE A 95 7.80 16.61 3.03
CA ILE A 95 6.63 17.17 3.73
C ILE A 95 6.58 18.69 3.47
N LYS A 96 5.42 19.31 3.66
CA LYS A 96 5.29 20.77 3.58
C LYS A 96 5.78 21.39 4.89
N GLY A 97 6.68 22.37 4.80
CA GLY A 97 7.02 23.28 5.89
C GLY A 97 6.72 24.72 5.52
N GLN A 98 6.95 25.63 6.48
CA GLN A 98 6.70 27.07 6.30
C GLN A 98 7.47 27.68 5.11
N GLN A 99 8.67 27.17 4.82
CA GLN A 99 9.52 27.62 3.71
C GLN A 99 9.37 26.77 2.44
N GLY A 100 8.31 25.96 2.34
CA GLY A 100 8.10 25.01 1.24
C GLY A 100 8.46 23.58 1.61
N ALA A 101 8.65 22.73 0.59
CA ALA A 101 8.90 21.31 0.80
C ALA A 101 10.27 21.01 1.45
N GLN A 102 10.28 20.15 2.47
CA GLN A 102 11.50 19.71 3.15
C GLN A 102 11.56 18.19 3.29
N TRP A 103 12.76 17.62 3.33
CA TRP A 103 12.97 16.17 3.44
C TRP A 103 12.88 15.69 4.89
N LEU A 104 12.07 14.65 5.12
CA LEU A 104 12.25 13.72 6.23
C LEU A 104 13.07 12.53 5.74
N THR A 105 14.20 12.25 6.37
CA THR A 105 15.12 11.19 5.96
C THR A 105 15.47 10.31 7.15
N VAL A 106 15.08 9.04 7.07
CA VAL A 106 15.51 8.00 8.01
C VAL A 106 16.98 7.68 7.68
N PRO A 107 17.92 7.91 8.61
CA PRO A 107 19.32 7.56 8.41
C PRO A 107 19.48 6.04 8.43
N ILE A 108 20.37 5.49 7.61
CA ILE A 108 20.57 4.04 7.45
C ILE A 108 22.04 3.63 7.61
N HIS A 109 22.29 2.41 8.07
CA HIS A 109 23.63 1.83 8.19
C HIS A 109 24.17 1.35 6.82
N GLY A 110 25.47 1.51 6.63
CA GLY A 110 26.13 1.46 5.32
C GLY A 110 26.30 0.06 4.72
N SER A 111 25.42 -0.30 3.78
CA SER A 111 25.78 -0.98 2.53
C SER A 111 24.60 -0.91 1.57
N THR A 112 24.84 -0.47 0.33
CA THR A 112 23.83 -0.45 -0.74
C THR A 112 23.70 -1.76 -1.49
N HIS A 113 24.45 -2.78 -1.09
CA HIS A 113 24.42 -4.10 -1.71
C HIS A 113 23.44 -5.04 -1.02
N LYS A 114 22.83 -4.59 0.08
CA LYS A 114 21.80 -5.32 0.83
C LYS A 114 20.43 -5.18 0.20
N ASN A 115 19.57 -6.15 0.47
CA ASN A 115 18.14 -6.05 0.18
C ASN A 115 17.46 -5.05 1.13
N ILE A 116 16.31 -4.52 0.74
CA ILE A 116 15.57 -3.52 1.53
C ILE A 116 15.18 -4.07 2.90
N ASP A 117 14.81 -5.34 2.99
CA ASP A 117 14.50 -6.07 4.22
C ASP A 117 15.72 -6.35 5.12
N GLU A 118 16.93 -6.02 4.70
CA GLU A 118 18.16 -6.13 5.49
C GLU A 118 18.72 -4.76 5.91
N ILE A 119 18.07 -3.67 5.50
CA ILE A 119 18.53 -2.31 5.82
C ILE A 119 18.16 -1.93 7.25
N GLU A 120 19.19 -1.52 7.99
CA GLU A 120 19.04 -1.01 9.35
C GLU A 120 19.07 0.51 9.40
N CYS A 121 18.26 1.09 10.28
CA CYS A 121 18.22 2.51 10.63
C CYS A 121 19.41 2.83 11.53
N ALA A 122 20.16 3.89 11.23
CA ALA A 122 21.47 4.15 11.83
C ALA A 122 21.47 4.94 13.14
N ASP A 123 20.39 5.67 13.44
CA ASP A 123 20.28 6.57 14.58
C ASP A 123 19.08 6.15 15.44
N CYS A 124 19.15 6.27 16.76
CA CYS A 124 17.98 6.09 17.61
C CYS A 124 17.15 7.38 17.76
N HIS A 125 17.70 8.55 17.42
CA HIS A 125 17.05 9.85 17.62
C HIS A 125 16.35 10.39 16.37
N TRP A 126 16.47 9.73 15.21
CA TRP A 126 15.80 10.22 13.99
C TRP A 126 14.28 10.29 14.17
N ALA A 127 13.71 9.33 14.93
CA ALA A 127 12.29 9.25 15.23
C ALA A 127 11.84 10.51 15.97
N GLU A 128 12.50 10.86 17.08
CA GLU A 128 12.20 12.09 17.81
C GLU A 128 12.39 13.34 16.97
N LYS A 129 13.43 13.39 16.13
CA LYS A 129 13.65 14.50 15.21
C LYS A 129 12.49 14.63 14.23
N HIS A 130 12.00 13.53 13.68
CA HIS A 130 10.86 13.52 12.77
C HIS A 130 9.58 13.95 13.49
N MET A 131 9.32 13.45 14.71
CA MET A 131 8.18 13.86 15.54
C MET A 131 8.16 15.37 15.77
N ARG A 132 9.27 15.95 16.25
CA ARG A 132 9.41 17.41 16.43
C ARG A 132 9.23 18.19 15.12
N THR A 133 9.71 17.65 14.00
CA THR A 133 9.58 18.28 12.69
C THR A 133 8.11 18.27 12.23
N LEU A 134 7.40 17.16 12.41
CA LEU A 134 5.98 17.04 12.11
C LEU A 134 5.14 17.97 12.98
N ASP A 135 5.43 18.07 14.29
CA ASP A 135 4.76 19.02 15.19
C ASP A 135 4.95 20.46 14.69
N THR A 136 6.19 20.82 14.32
CA THR A 136 6.50 22.16 13.83
C THR A 136 5.77 22.49 12.52
N CYS A 137 5.67 21.52 11.61
CA CYS A 137 5.08 21.72 10.28
C CYS A 137 3.56 21.65 10.27
N TYR A 138 2.95 20.84 11.16
CA TYR A 138 1.55 20.45 11.04
C TYR A 138 0.71 20.69 12.30
N ALA A 139 1.24 21.21 13.40
CA ALA A 139 0.44 21.50 14.60
C ALA A 139 -0.80 22.40 14.34
N LYS A 140 -0.78 23.18 13.25
CA LYS A 140 -1.91 24.02 12.82
C LYS A 140 -2.84 23.37 11.79
N ALA A 141 -2.53 22.16 11.32
CA ALA A 141 -3.35 21.48 10.32
C ALA A 141 -4.61 20.94 11.01
N PRO A 142 -5.81 21.08 10.41
CA PRO A 142 -7.08 20.81 11.10
C PRO A 142 -7.23 19.40 11.67
N TYR A 143 -6.54 18.42 11.08
CA TYR A 143 -6.63 17.00 11.48
C TYR A 143 -5.32 16.43 11.99
N TYR A 144 -4.28 17.24 12.23
CA TYR A 144 -2.99 16.74 12.71
C TYR A 144 -3.14 15.96 14.03
N GLU A 145 -3.84 16.56 15.00
CA GLU A 145 -4.08 15.97 16.32
C GLU A 145 -4.78 14.61 16.27
N LEU A 146 -5.57 14.35 15.22
CA LEU A 146 -6.27 13.09 15.01
C LEU A 146 -5.31 11.95 14.64
N TYR A 147 -4.28 12.22 13.84
CA TYR A 147 -3.39 11.20 13.28
C TYR A 147 -2.05 11.09 14.01
N ARG A 148 -1.54 12.19 14.57
CA ARG A 148 -0.24 12.25 15.24
C ARG A 148 -0.03 11.15 16.29
N PRO A 149 -1.00 10.85 17.20
CA PRO A 149 -0.72 9.94 18.31
C PRO A 149 -0.37 8.53 17.82
N LYS A 150 -1.12 8.03 16.84
CA LYS A 150 -0.89 6.70 16.28
C LYS A 150 0.33 6.66 15.35
N LEU A 151 0.63 7.75 14.65
CA LEU A 151 1.87 7.87 13.88
C LEU A 151 3.10 7.82 14.80
N PHE A 152 3.05 8.54 15.92
CA PHE A 152 4.16 8.62 16.88
C PHE A 152 4.31 7.31 17.65
N GLU A 153 3.21 6.65 18.00
CA GLU A 153 3.23 5.30 18.56
C GLU A 153 4.01 4.35 17.65
N ILE A 154 3.85 4.41 16.31
CA ILE A 154 4.64 3.57 15.38
C ILE A 154 6.13 3.93 15.45
N TYR A 155 6.49 5.21 15.52
CA TYR A 155 7.90 5.60 15.66
C TYR A 155 8.52 5.14 16.98
N GLU A 156 7.77 5.16 18.08
CA GLU A 156 8.25 4.77 19.41
C GLU A 156 8.30 3.23 19.58
N THR A 157 7.28 2.52 19.07
CA THR A 157 7.14 1.06 19.24
C THR A 157 7.99 0.27 18.27
N MET A 158 8.30 0.82 17.10
CA MET A 158 9.24 0.21 16.15
C MET A 158 10.68 0.45 16.65
N ASN A 159 11.01 -0.16 17.80
CA ASN A 159 12.37 -0.40 18.28
C ASN A 159 13.15 -1.34 17.35
N THR A 160 12.53 -1.76 16.23
CA THR A 160 13.18 -2.52 15.18
C THR A 160 14.06 -1.58 14.39
N ARG A 161 15.35 -1.94 14.27
CA ARG A 161 16.27 -1.23 13.39
C ARG A 161 15.88 -1.38 11.92
N ASN A 162 14.89 -2.19 11.55
CA ASN A 162 14.65 -2.55 10.16
C ASN A 162 13.78 -1.53 9.39
N LEU A 163 14.34 -0.95 8.33
CA LEU A 163 13.67 0.06 7.52
C LEU A 163 12.42 -0.47 6.80
N SER A 164 12.48 -1.69 6.27
CA SER A 164 11.35 -2.31 5.56
C SER A 164 10.16 -2.50 6.50
N GLN A 165 10.40 -3.01 7.71
CA GLN A 165 9.34 -3.19 8.71
C GLN A 165 8.70 -1.86 9.11
N LEU A 166 9.51 -0.82 9.38
CA LEU A 166 9.02 0.52 9.67
C LEU A 166 8.09 1.02 8.55
N ASN A 167 8.54 0.95 7.31
CA ASN A 167 7.77 1.42 6.16
C ASN A 167 6.45 0.65 6.01
N LYS A 168 6.46 -0.67 6.14
CA LYS A 168 5.25 -1.49 6.05
C LYS A 168 4.23 -1.15 7.14
N ALA A 169 4.68 -0.91 8.38
CA ALA A 169 3.80 -0.50 9.47
C ALA A 169 3.15 0.86 9.20
N LEU A 170 3.95 1.84 8.76
CA LEU A 170 3.45 3.17 8.38
C LEU A 170 2.45 3.09 7.21
N ILE A 171 2.79 2.34 6.16
CA ILE A 171 1.94 2.18 4.99
C ILE A 171 0.64 1.48 5.36
N GLY A 172 0.69 0.38 6.13
CA GLY A 172 -0.50 -0.34 6.57
C GLY A 172 -1.42 0.54 7.41
N GLN A 173 -0.86 1.32 8.34
CA GLN A 173 -1.63 2.26 9.15
C GLN A 173 -2.32 3.33 8.29
N ILE A 174 -1.60 3.91 7.33
CA ILE A 174 -2.12 4.94 6.43
C ILE A 174 -3.18 4.37 5.47
N ALA A 175 -2.96 3.17 4.94
CA ALA A 175 -3.92 2.48 4.09
C ALA A 175 -5.25 2.23 4.83
N GLY A 176 -5.17 1.89 6.13
CA GLY A 176 -6.34 1.80 7.00
C GLY A 176 -7.08 3.13 7.16
N TRP A 177 -6.36 4.24 7.37
CA TRP A 177 -6.97 5.58 7.45
C TRP A 177 -7.63 6.02 6.13
N LEU A 178 -7.03 5.64 5.00
CA LEU A 178 -7.55 5.89 3.66
C LEU A 178 -8.65 4.90 3.23
N GLN A 179 -8.99 3.92 4.09
CA GLN A 179 -9.99 2.90 3.82
C GLN A 179 -9.73 2.15 2.50
N ILE A 180 -8.47 1.77 2.26
CA ILE A 180 -8.07 1.03 1.06
C ILE A 180 -8.40 -0.45 1.27
N PRO A 181 -9.29 -1.05 0.45
CA PRO A 181 -9.76 -2.42 0.63
C PRO A 181 -8.83 -3.48 0.00
N CYS A 182 -7.51 -3.25 -0.02
CA CYS A 182 -6.57 -4.18 -0.65
C CYS A 182 -5.98 -5.17 0.37
N GLN A 183 -5.75 -6.41 -0.08
CA GLN A 183 -4.94 -7.37 0.66
C GLN A 183 -3.46 -7.00 0.52
N ILE A 184 -2.77 -6.87 1.64
CA ILE A 184 -1.34 -6.58 1.66
C ILE A 184 -0.54 -7.87 1.85
N ARG A 185 0.48 -8.08 1.02
CA ARG A 185 1.41 -9.21 1.05
C ARG A 185 2.86 -8.70 0.95
N SER A 186 3.83 -9.57 1.18
CA SER A 186 5.26 -9.24 1.06
C SER A 186 6.02 -10.28 0.28
N THR A 187 7.04 -9.87 -0.48
CA THR A 187 7.88 -10.81 -1.23
C THR A 187 8.69 -11.74 -0.33
N SER A 188 8.99 -11.32 0.90
CA SER A 188 9.54 -12.17 1.96
C SER A 188 8.70 -13.42 2.29
N GLU A 189 7.42 -13.48 1.88
CA GLU A 189 6.57 -14.66 2.04
C GLU A 189 6.81 -15.73 0.95
N PHE A 190 7.51 -15.38 -0.13
CA PHE A 190 7.68 -16.24 -1.29
C PHE A 190 9.15 -16.59 -1.50
N THR A 191 9.42 -17.86 -1.80
CA THR A 191 10.69 -18.26 -2.44
C THR A 191 10.58 -17.94 -3.93
N LEU A 192 11.14 -16.81 -4.35
CA LEU A 192 11.19 -16.39 -5.75
C LEU A 192 12.40 -17.00 -6.47
N SER A 193 12.25 -17.27 -7.76
CA SER A 193 13.38 -17.68 -8.60
C SER A 193 14.35 -16.52 -8.85
N ASP A 194 15.64 -16.84 -9.03
CA ASP A 194 16.70 -15.84 -9.28
C ASP A 194 16.60 -15.14 -10.65
N ALA A 195 15.61 -15.51 -11.48
CA ALA A 195 15.44 -14.96 -12.81
C ALA A 195 14.91 -13.51 -12.76
N SER A 196 15.80 -12.55 -12.98
CA SER A 196 15.48 -11.11 -13.09
C SER A 196 14.40 -10.80 -14.14
N ASN A 197 14.24 -11.67 -15.15
CA ASN A 197 13.40 -11.44 -16.32
C ASN A 197 11.92 -11.83 -16.20
N GLY A 198 11.45 -12.21 -15.00
CA GLY A 198 10.06 -12.60 -14.78
C GLY A 198 9.56 -12.39 -13.35
N ARG A 199 10.31 -11.71 -12.49
CA ARG A 199 9.98 -11.61 -11.05
C ARG A 199 8.57 -11.06 -10.79
N LEU A 200 8.15 -10.03 -11.52
CA LEU A 200 6.82 -9.43 -11.36
C LEU A 200 5.71 -10.39 -11.79
N ILE A 201 5.94 -11.16 -12.85
CA ILE A 201 5.05 -12.21 -13.35
C ILE A 201 4.94 -13.33 -12.32
N GLU A 202 6.07 -13.81 -11.80
CA GLU A 202 6.11 -14.84 -10.77
C GLU A 202 5.34 -14.40 -9.52
N ILE A 203 5.57 -13.17 -9.04
CA ILE A 203 4.84 -12.62 -7.89
C ILE A 203 3.34 -12.60 -8.15
N ALA A 204 2.90 -12.11 -9.31
CA ALA A 204 1.49 -12.07 -9.68
C ALA A 204 0.87 -13.48 -9.71
N GLN A 205 1.54 -14.46 -10.32
CA GLN A 205 1.08 -15.85 -10.36
C GLN A 205 0.97 -16.47 -8.96
N ARG A 206 1.96 -16.23 -8.08
CA ARG A 206 2.00 -16.77 -6.71
C ARG A 206 0.83 -16.30 -5.85
N VAL A 207 0.29 -15.11 -6.12
CA VAL A 207 -0.87 -14.57 -5.42
C VAL A 207 -2.19 -14.78 -6.17
N GLY A 208 -2.20 -15.53 -7.28
CA GLY A 208 -3.40 -15.79 -8.08
C GLY A 208 -3.86 -14.57 -8.89
N GLY A 209 -2.93 -13.68 -9.26
CA GLY A 209 -3.19 -12.49 -10.06
C GLY A 209 -3.48 -12.81 -11.53
N HIS A 210 -4.44 -12.07 -12.09
CA HIS A 210 -4.83 -12.11 -13.50
C HIS A 210 -4.40 -10.83 -14.22
N ILE A 211 -4.38 -9.71 -13.50
CA ILE A 211 -3.96 -8.40 -14.00
C ILE A 211 -2.76 -7.93 -13.20
N TYR A 212 -1.71 -7.47 -13.87
CA TYR A 212 -0.60 -6.75 -13.25
C TYR A 212 -0.77 -5.24 -13.47
N LEU A 213 -0.96 -4.50 -12.39
CA LEU A 213 -1.14 -3.05 -12.41
C LEU A 213 0.21 -2.32 -12.31
N SER A 214 0.58 -1.63 -13.39
CA SER A 214 1.83 -0.88 -13.52
C SER A 214 1.62 0.62 -13.65
N GLY A 215 2.63 1.41 -13.29
CA GLY A 215 2.63 2.85 -13.54
C GLY A 215 3.12 3.16 -14.94
N GLN A 216 2.61 4.22 -15.57
CA GLN A 216 2.97 4.61 -16.95
C GLN A 216 4.49 4.78 -17.15
N GLY A 217 5.23 5.25 -16.14
CA GLY A 217 6.69 5.40 -16.21
C GLY A 217 7.49 4.09 -16.32
N ALA A 218 6.87 2.93 -16.06
CA ALA A 218 7.51 1.63 -16.20
C ALA A 218 7.28 0.98 -17.57
N ALA A 219 6.46 1.57 -18.44
CA ALA A 219 6.09 0.98 -19.73
C ALA A 219 7.30 0.70 -20.64
N ALA A 220 8.32 1.55 -20.61
CA ALA A 220 9.54 1.38 -21.41
C ALA A 220 10.41 0.17 -20.98
N TYR A 221 10.19 -0.37 -19.77
CA TYR A 221 11.00 -1.45 -19.20
C TYR A 221 10.24 -2.77 -19.07
N GLN A 222 8.94 -2.79 -19.38
CA GLN A 222 8.09 -3.96 -19.24
C GLN A 222 7.84 -4.60 -20.59
N ASP A 223 8.10 -5.90 -20.67
CA ASP A 223 7.85 -6.70 -21.86
C ASP A 223 6.42 -7.23 -21.80
N ALA A 224 5.49 -6.52 -22.45
CA ALA A 224 4.07 -6.87 -22.47
C ALA A 224 3.83 -8.30 -22.97
N LYS A 225 4.68 -8.78 -23.90
CA LYS A 225 4.58 -10.14 -24.44
C LYS A 225 4.86 -11.20 -23.37
N LYS A 226 5.82 -10.97 -22.47
CA LYS A 226 6.07 -11.90 -21.35
C LYS A 226 4.90 -12.01 -20.39
N PHE A 227 4.19 -10.92 -20.14
CA PHE A 227 2.99 -10.93 -19.32
C PHE A 227 1.87 -11.71 -20.01
N GLU A 228 1.65 -11.46 -21.29
CA GLU A 228 0.66 -12.17 -22.12
C GLU A 228 0.95 -13.68 -22.20
N ASP A 229 2.20 -14.06 -22.51
CA ASP A 229 2.66 -15.46 -22.57
C ASP A 229 2.46 -16.19 -21.22
N ALA A 230 2.46 -15.45 -20.11
CA ALA A 230 2.24 -15.95 -18.76
C ALA A 230 0.77 -15.91 -18.31
N GLY A 231 -0.15 -15.50 -19.19
CA GLY A 231 -1.58 -15.38 -18.91
C GLY A 231 -1.95 -14.23 -17.98
N ILE A 232 -1.12 -13.18 -17.92
CA ILE A 232 -1.35 -11.99 -17.08
C ILE A 232 -1.56 -10.77 -17.97
N THR A 233 -2.68 -10.07 -17.77
CA THR A 233 -2.96 -8.80 -18.45
C THR A 233 -2.13 -7.68 -17.83
N LEU A 234 -1.30 -7.00 -18.63
CA LEU A 234 -0.57 -5.81 -18.17
C LEU A 234 -1.44 -4.56 -18.32
N GLN A 235 -1.81 -3.95 -17.20
CA GLN A 235 -2.63 -2.72 -17.19
C GLN A 235 -1.83 -1.54 -16.61
N TYR A 236 -2.02 -0.36 -17.19
CA TYR A 236 -1.45 0.88 -16.66
C TYR A 236 -2.53 1.71 -15.98
N TYR A 237 -2.26 2.17 -14.76
CA TYR A 237 -3.14 3.14 -14.11
C TYR A 237 -2.80 4.56 -14.56
N ASP A 238 -3.84 5.38 -14.64
CA ASP A 238 -3.71 6.81 -14.84
C ASP A 238 -3.88 7.54 -13.50
N PHE A 239 -2.81 8.24 -13.12
CA PHE A 239 -2.73 8.97 -11.85
C PHE A 239 -2.39 10.43 -12.14
N SER A 240 -3.25 11.31 -11.68
CA SER A 240 -3.01 12.74 -11.58
C SER A 240 -2.98 13.11 -10.10
N PRO A 241 -1.90 13.72 -9.58
CA PRO A 241 -1.84 14.16 -8.19
C PRO A 241 -3.04 15.06 -7.86
N PRO A 242 -3.80 14.75 -6.78
CA PRO A 242 -4.96 15.55 -6.42
C PRO A 242 -4.50 16.90 -5.84
N THR A 243 -5.31 17.94 -6.05
CA THR A 243 -5.19 19.21 -5.34
C THR A 243 -6.07 19.22 -4.11
N TYR A 244 -5.59 19.82 -3.02
CA TYR A 244 -6.30 19.89 -1.75
C TYR A 244 -5.76 21.06 -0.93
N PRO A 245 -6.49 21.53 0.10
CA PRO A 245 -5.98 22.55 1.01
C PRO A 245 -4.69 22.08 1.68
N GLN A 246 -3.66 22.93 1.71
CA GLN A 246 -2.41 22.70 2.43
C GLN A 246 -2.16 23.84 3.40
N LEU A 247 -1.36 23.59 4.43
CA LEU A 247 -0.80 24.66 5.23
C LEU A 247 0.20 25.50 4.42
N TYR A 248 0.31 26.76 4.83
CA TYR A 248 1.20 27.77 4.22
C TYR A 248 0.81 28.16 2.79
N GLU A 249 1.50 29.15 2.26
CA GLU A 249 1.24 29.65 0.91
C GLU A 249 1.73 28.67 -0.17
N GLY A 250 0.96 28.59 -1.26
CA GLY A 250 1.27 27.79 -2.44
C GLY A 250 1.01 26.29 -2.26
N PHE A 251 0.52 25.66 -3.33
CA PHE A 251 0.33 24.22 -3.39
C PHE A 251 1.62 23.51 -3.79
N GLU A 252 1.99 22.47 -3.04
CA GLU A 252 3.14 21.61 -3.31
C GLU A 252 2.66 20.20 -3.64
N SER A 253 2.93 19.76 -4.86
CA SER A 253 2.59 18.41 -5.31
C SER A 253 3.67 17.39 -4.92
N HIS A 254 3.33 16.10 -4.98
CA HIS A 254 4.25 14.97 -4.71
C HIS A 254 4.86 14.95 -3.30
N LEU A 255 4.18 15.53 -2.32
CA LEU A 255 4.50 15.35 -0.90
C LEU A 255 4.09 13.96 -0.41
N SER A 256 4.57 13.61 0.78
CA SER A 256 4.05 12.50 1.55
C SER A 256 2.54 12.65 1.77
N VAL A 257 1.81 11.54 1.68
CA VAL A 257 0.35 11.49 1.88
C VAL A 257 -0.10 11.96 3.26
N VAL A 258 0.80 12.02 4.24
CA VAL A 258 0.46 12.58 5.56
C VAL A 258 0.04 14.05 5.47
N ASP A 259 0.56 14.80 4.49
CA ASP A 259 0.12 16.17 4.22
C ASP A 259 -1.37 16.22 3.84
N LEU A 260 -1.80 15.34 2.91
CA LEU A 260 -3.22 15.19 2.57
C LEU A 260 -4.06 14.84 3.80
N LEU A 261 -3.63 13.86 4.60
CA LEU A 261 -4.36 13.41 5.79
C LEU A 261 -4.49 14.53 6.83
N PHE A 262 -3.40 15.21 7.17
CA PHE A 262 -3.40 16.23 8.21
C PHE A 262 -4.24 17.45 7.83
N ASN A 263 -4.36 17.76 6.53
CA ASN A 263 -5.16 18.89 6.06
C ASN A 263 -6.63 18.55 5.78
N THR A 264 -6.95 17.29 5.45
CA THR A 264 -8.30 16.93 4.94
C THR A 264 -9.02 15.84 5.73
N GLY A 265 -8.33 15.16 6.66
CA GLY A 265 -8.96 14.18 7.53
C GLY A 265 -9.58 13.04 6.76
N ARG A 266 -10.83 12.71 7.11
CA ARG A 266 -11.59 11.63 6.46
C ARG A 266 -11.87 11.88 4.97
N ALA A 267 -11.83 13.13 4.51
CA ALA A 267 -12.01 13.45 3.09
C ALA A 267 -10.82 12.98 2.22
N ALA A 268 -9.66 12.69 2.82
CA ALA A 268 -8.47 12.23 2.11
C ALA A 268 -8.72 11.00 1.23
N ALA A 269 -9.52 10.04 1.70
CA ALA A 269 -9.86 8.83 0.95
C ALA A 269 -10.62 9.17 -0.35
N GLU A 270 -11.56 10.11 -0.28
CA GLU A 270 -12.36 10.51 -1.43
C GLU A 270 -11.54 11.35 -2.42
N ILE A 271 -10.74 12.29 -1.91
CA ILE A 271 -9.79 13.08 -2.72
C ILE A 271 -8.83 12.15 -3.48
N LEU A 272 -8.35 11.08 -2.83
CA LEU A 272 -7.50 10.09 -3.47
C LEU A 272 -8.23 9.31 -4.58
N ARG A 273 -9.51 8.95 -4.40
CA ARG A 273 -10.31 8.24 -5.42
C ARG A 273 -10.48 9.06 -6.69
N GLN A 274 -10.54 10.38 -6.57
CA GLN A 274 -10.71 11.33 -7.68
C GLN A 274 -9.40 11.60 -8.46
N SER A 275 -8.29 10.95 -8.09
CA SER A 275 -6.95 11.20 -8.67
C SER A 275 -6.70 10.57 -10.05
N SER A 276 -7.74 10.31 -10.85
CA SER A 276 -7.63 9.93 -12.27
C SER A 276 -7.67 11.17 -13.17
N ARG A 277 -7.07 11.13 -14.38
CA ARG A 277 -7.38 12.20 -15.35
C ARG A 277 -8.88 12.15 -15.62
N GLN A 278 -9.55 13.28 -15.44
CA GLN A 278 -10.80 13.48 -16.16
C GLN A 278 -10.41 13.50 -17.63
N THR A 279 -10.87 12.52 -18.41
CA THR A 279 -10.94 12.69 -19.86
C THR A 279 -11.68 14.01 -20.07
N ALA A 280 -11.00 15.00 -20.65
CA ALA A 280 -11.70 16.18 -21.16
C ALA A 280 -12.71 15.65 -22.18
N GLU A 281 -14.00 15.83 -21.87
CA GLU A 281 -15.09 15.64 -22.83
C GLU A 281 -14.95 16.61 -24.01
#